data_AF-A0A521QPC5-F1
#
_entry.id   AF-A0A521QPC5-F1
#
_cell.length_a   1.000
_cell.length_b   1.000
_cell.length_c   1.000
_cell.angle_alpha   90.00
_cell.angle_beta   90.00
_cell.angle_gamma   90.00
#
_symmetry.space_group_name_H-M   'P 1'
#
loop_
_entity.id
_entity.type
_entity.pdbx_description
1 polymer ?
#
loop_
_entity_poly.entity_id
_entity_poly.type
_entity_poly.pdbx_seq_one_letter_code
_entity_poly.pdbx_strand_id
1 'polypeptide(L)' 'MSSLADAIKVAAALRDQQRYSEAIDLIEKALAAAAPNDLLRLDANREGLRAAEAAGSPVVAKRFADAIAIQEPDRDPDED' A
#
# COMPACT_ATOMS: atom_id res chain seq x y z
N MET A 1 -11.61 -13.11 -8.97
CA MET A 1 -11.15 -12.25 -7.86
C MET A 1 -9.95 -11.47 -8.37
N SER A 2 -9.86 -10.16 -8.12
CA SER A 2 -8.65 -9.39 -8.52
C SER A 2 -7.50 -9.82 -7.63
N SER A 3 -6.32 -10.06 -8.21
CA SER A 3 -5.10 -10.44 -7.48
C SER A 3 -4.73 -9.41 -6.41
N LEU A 4 -5.13 -8.15 -6.58
CA LEU A 4 -4.91 -7.09 -5.58
C LEU A 4 -5.74 -7.28 -4.31
N ALA A 5 -7.02 -7.62 -4.45
CA ALA A 5 -7.90 -7.78 -3.30
C ALA A 5 -7.40 -8.90 -2.37
N ASP A 6 -6.92 -9.99 -2.97
CA ASP A 6 -6.34 -11.11 -2.23
C ASP A 6 -4.98 -10.73 -1.63
N ALA A 7 -4.14 -10.01 -2.38
CA ALA A 7 -2.85 -9.51 -1.88
C ALA A 7 -3.02 -8.59 -0.66
N ILE A 8 -4.01 -7.68 -0.67
CA ILE A 8 -4.31 -6.79 0.47
C ILE A 8 -4.65 -7.61 1.71
N LYS A 9 -5.56 -8.59 1.59
CA LYS A 9 -5.97 -9.43 2.73
C LYS A 9 -4.81 -10.25 3.29
N VAL A 10 -4.01 -10.85 2.42
CA VAL A 10 -2.86 -11.66 2.84
C VAL A 10 -1.77 -10.79 3.44
N ALA A 11 -1.49 -9.61 2.87
CA ALA A 11 -0.53 -8.66 3.41
C ALA A 11 -0.94 -8.16 4.81
N ALA A 12 -2.23 -7.87 5.02
CA ALA A 12 -2.75 -7.51 6.34
C ALA A 12 -2.52 -8.63 7.36
N ALA A 13 -2.82 -9.89 6.99
CA ALA A 13 -2.57 -11.04 7.87
C ALA A 13 -1.08 -11.24 8.15
N LEU A 14 -0.20 -11.00 7.17
CA LEU A 14 1.27 -11.05 7.36
C LEU A 14 1.76 -9.94 8.28
N ARG A 15 1.24 -8.71 8.13
CA ARG A 15 1.53 -7.58 9.02
C ARG A 15 1.12 -7.87 10.47
N ASP A 16 -0.06 -8.46 10.67
CA ASP A 16 -0.53 -8.82 12.02
C ASP A 16 0.33 -9.95 12.65
N GLN A 17 0.97 -10.79 11.83
CA GLN A 17 1.98 -11.76 12.25
C GLN A 17 3.39 -11.17 12.40
N GLN A 18 3.54 -9.85 12.28
CA GLN A 18 4.82 -9.13 12.28
C GLN A 18 5.79 -9.54 11.15
N ARG A 19 5.29 -10.21 10.10
CA ARG A 19 6.04 -10.60 8.91
C ARG A 19 6.05 -9.46 7.90
N TYR A 20 6.54 -8.30 8.34
CA TYR A 20 6.37 -7.05 7.61
C TYR A 20 7.04 -7.05 6.23
N SER A 21 8.25 -7.59 6.11
CA SER A 21 8.95 -7.68 4.82
C SER A 21 8.16 -8.48 3.80
N GLU A 22 7.51 -9.58 4.22
CA GLU A 22 6.70 -10.39 3.32
C GLU A 22 5.40 -9.70 2.93
N ALA A 23 4.78 -8.95 3.86
CA ALA A 23 3.61 -8.13 3.56
C ALA A 23 3.94 -7.05 2.50
N ILE A 24 5.08 -6.36 2.67
CA ILE A 24 5.57 -5.33 1.75
C ILE A 24 5.86 -5.94 0.37
N ASP A 25 6.65 -7.02 0.31
CA ASP A 25 7.01 -7.70 -0.94
C ASP A 25 5.78 -8.16 -1.72
N LEU A 26 4.76 -8.67 -1.02
CA LEU A 26 3.52 -9.12 -1.62
C LEU A 26 2.76 -7.95 -2.26
N ILE A 27 2.64 -6.83 -1.54
CA ILE A 27 1.97 -5.62 -2.05
C ILE A 27 2.72 -5.05 -3.25
N GLU A 28 4.04 -4.93 -3.20
CA GLU A 28 4.83 -4.40 -4.32
C GLU A 28 4.66 -5.26 -5.59
N LYS A 29 4.72 -6.59 -5.45
CA LYS A 29 4.50 -7.52 -6.57
C LYS A 29 3.08 -7.42 -7.13
N ALA A 30 2.07 -7.33 -6.26
CA ALA A 30 0.69 -7.21 -6.67
C ALA A 30 0.45 -5.90 -7.45
N LEU A 31 0.95 -4.77 -6.93
CA LEU A 31 0.86 -3.46 -7.58
C LEU A 31 1.58 -3.41 -8.93
N ALA A 32 2.71 -4.10 -9.07
CA ALA A 32 3.46 -4.18 -10.32
C ALA A 32 2.72 -4.99 -11.40
N ALA A 33 1.94 -6.00 -11.01
CA ALA A 33 1.15 -6.82 -11.91
C ALA A 33 -0.23 -6.21 -12.26
N ALA A 34 -0.67 -5.21 -11.50
CA ALA A 34 -2.00 -4.62 -11.64
C ALA A 34 -2.06 -3.58 -12.75
N ALA A 35 -3.25 -3.47 -13.36
CA ALA A 35 -3.52 -2.40 -14.30
C ALA A 35 -3.34 -1.02 -13.62
N PRO A 36 -2.82 0.01 -14.30
CA PRO A 36 -2.62 1.34 -13.72
C PRO A 36 -3.89 2.00 -13.17
N ASN A 37 -5.05 1.63 -13.72
CA ASN A 37 -6.38 2.14 -13.34
C ASN A 37 -7.17 1.17 -12.45
N ASP A 38 -6.54 0.14 -11.89
CA ASP A 38 -7.21 -0.74 -10.92
C ASP A 38 -7.58 0.08 -9.67
N LEU A 39 -8.87 0.09 -9.33
CA LEU A 39 -9.43 0.87 -8.23
C LEU A 39 -8.87 0.46 -6.87
N LEU A 40 -8.30 -0.75 -6.76
CA LEU A 40 -7.73 -1.25 -5.52
C LEU A 40 -6.29 -0.79 -5.27
N ARG A 41 -5.63 -0.10 -6.24
CA ARG A 41 -4.25 0.37 -6.07
C ARG A 41 -4.09 1.27 -4.86
N LEU A 42 -5.06 2.13 -4.58
CA LEU A 42 -5.05 3.01 -3.42
C LEU A 42 -5.05 2.21 -2.11
N ASP A 43 -5.93 1.23 -1.99
CA ASP A 43 -6.02 0.37 -0.80
C ASP A 43 -4.78 -0.51 -0.63
N ALA A 44 -4.21 -1.01 -1.73
CA ALA A 44 -2.95 -1.75 -1.71
C ALA A 44 -1.79 -0.87 -1.24
N ASN A 45 -1.67 0.37 -1.73
CA ASN A 45 -0.65 1.31 -1.24
C ASN A 45 -0.83 1.65 0.24
N ARG A 46 -2.07 1.81 0.72
CA ARG A 46 -2.36 2.05 2.15
C ARG A 46 -1.94 0.87 3.02
N GLU A 47 -2.19 -0.37 2.60
CA GLU A 47 -1.73 -1.53 3.34
C GLU A 47 -0.20 -1.67 3.31
N GLY A 48 0.43 -1.40 2.16
CA GLY A 48 1.89 -1.32 2.04
C GLY A 48 2.51 -0.28 2.97
N LEU A 49 1.90 0.90 3.09
CA LEU A 49 2.30 1.96 4.01
C LEU A 49 2.24 1.46 5.47
N ARG A 50 1.11 0.89 5.91
CA ARG A 50 0.97 0.36 7.27
C ARG A 50 2.00 -0.71 7.59
N ALA A 51 2.29 -1.61 6.64
CA ALA A 51 3.31 -2.64 6.81
C ALA A 51 4.71 -2.03 6.92
N ALA A 52 5.04 -1.03 6.11
CA ALA A 52 6.33 -0.35 6.15
C ALA A 52 6.54 0.49 7.42
N GLU A 53 5.50 1.18 7.89
CA GLU A 53 5.51 1.89 9.17
C GLU A 53 5.72 0.93 10.34
N ALA A 54 4.98 -0.19 10.37
CA ALA A 54 5.14 -1.23 11.39
C ALA A 54 6.52 -1.90 11.35
N ALA A 55 7.15 -1.99 10.18
CA ALA A 55 8.52 -2.46 10.01
C ALA A 55 9.60 -1.46 10.47
N GLY A 56 9.23 -0.20 10.72
CA GLY A 56 10.20 0.88 10.93
C GLY A 56 11.03 1.20 9.69
N SER A 57 10.46 1.06 8.49
CA SER A 57 11.13 1.31 7.21
C SER A 57 10.67 2.63 6.58
N PRO A 58 11.23 3.79 6.97
CA PRO A 58 10.75 5.11 6.54
C PRO A 58 10.90 5.34 5.03
N VAL A 59 11.91 4.73 4.40
CA VAL A 59 12.13 4.85 2.95
C VAL A 59 11.01 4.16 2.17
N VAL A 60 10.59 2.97 2.61
CA VAL A 60 9.49 2.23 1.96
C VAL A 60 8.15 2.88 2.26
N ALA A 61 7.94 3.31 3.51
CA ALA A 61 6.72 4.04 3.90
C ALA A 61 6.53 5.29 3.04
N LYS A 62 7.60 6.09 2.85
CA LYS A 62 7.55 7.26 1.98
C LYS A 62 7.14 6.91 0.55
N ARG A 63 7.68 5.85 -0.05
CA ARG A 63 7.31 5.43 -1.41
C ARG A 63 5.81 5.11 -1.54
N PHE A 64 5.24 4.43 -0.55
CA PHE A 64 3.79 4.17 -0.56
C PHE A 64 2.98 5.44 -0.32
N ALA A 65 3.41 6.32 0.58
CA ALA A 65 2.76 7.61 0.84
C ALA A 65 2.75 8.51 -0.40
N ASP A 66 3.87 8.62 -1.13
CA ASP A 66 3.97 9.38 -2.37
C ASP A 66 3.00 8.81 -3.43
N ALA A 67 2.87 7.48 -3.53
CA ALA A 67 1.95 6.84 -4.46
C ALA A 67 0.46 7.04 -4.10
N ILE A 68 0.15 7.24 -2.82
CA ILE A 68 -1.19 7.60 -2.32
C ILE A 68 -1.48 9.06 -2.69
N ALA A 69 -0.54 9.98 -2.43
CA ALA A 69 -0.71 11.41 -2.70
C ALA A 69 -0.96 11.70 -4.19
N ILE A 70 -0.33 10.95 -5.10
CA ILE A 70 -0.60 11.06 -6.55
C ILE A 70 -2.03 10.63 -6.91
N GLN A 71 -2.59 9.66 -6.19
CA GLN A 71 -3.95 9.14 -6.42
C GLN A 71 -5.04 9.95 -5.70
N GLU A 72 -4.66 10.73 -4.69
CA GLU A 72 -5.53 11.66 -3.95
C GLU A 72 -5.09 13.11 -4.21
N PRO A 73 -5.26 13.67 -5.43
CA PRO A 73 -4.90 15.06 -5.70
C PRO A 73 -5.78 16.07 -4.93
N ASP A 74 -6.95 15.65 -4.41
CA ASP A 74 -7.96 16.53 -3.80
C ASP A 74 -7.93 16.51 -2.26
N ARG A 75 -6.78 16.85 -1.68
CA ARG A 75 -6.74 17.39 -0.32
C ARG A 75 -6.05 18.74 -0.39
N ASP A 76 -6.80 19.75 -0.84
CA ASP A 76 -6.41 21.15 -0.67
C ASP A 76 -6.16 21.37 0.84
N PRO A 77 -4.95 21.81 1.24
CA PRO A 77 -4.66 22.14 2.63
C PRO A 77 -5.20 23.52 3.06
N ASP A 78 -5.94 24.22 2.19
CA ASP A 78 -6.31 25.63 2.34
C ASP A 78 -7.84 25.84 2.47
N GLU A 79 -8.54 25.05 3.28
CA GLU A 79 -9.86 25.42 3.82
C GLU A 79 -9.76 25.70 5.33
N ASP A 80 -9.23 26.88 5.69
CA ASP A 80 -9.41 27.55 6.99
C ASP A 80 -9.95 28.98 6.78
#